data_AF-K2CVY5-F1
#
_entry.id   AF-K2CVY5-F1
#
_cell.length_a   1.000
_cell.length_b   1.000
_cell.length_c   1.000
_cell.angle_alpha   90.00
_cell.angle_beta   90.00
_cell.angle_gamma   90.00
#
_symmetry.space_group_name_H-M   'P 1'
#
loop_
_entity.id
_entity.type
_entity.pdbx_description
1 polymer ?
#
loop_
_entity_poly.entity_id
_entity_poly.type
_entity_poly.pdbx_seq_one_letter_code
_entity_poly.pdbx_strand_id
1 'polypeptide(L)'
;MADYQYFNHVPFMEDMAYSLRGLGLVHDMDTAHIIFNPTAVKEREVMIYSNDTGKLPNGDLSHAAFSVIEWWRRIGVTSFDMVVYMPPLGPKDESYWHNFYPLMRMVDRGSEGAKTSDFGTMEVYVSPVVASDQLKQSAMFGQYLESTQKLAAAA
;
A
#
# COMPACT_ATOMS: atom_id res chain seq x y z
N MET A 1 -12.02 7.67 -7.97
CA MET A 1 -11.94 8.29 -6.62
C MET A 1 -12.77 9.57 -6.55
N ALA A 2 -12.66 10.50 -7.51
CA ALA A 2 -13.48 11.71 -7.55
C ALA A 2 -14.99 11.44 -7.54
N ASP A 3 -15.47 10.53 -8.41
CA ASP A 3 -16.90 10.17 -8.45
C ASP A 3 -17.39 9.56 -7.12
N TYR A 4 -16.57 8.74 -6.46
CA TYR A 4 -16.92 8.15 -5.16
C TYR A 4 -17.17 9.24 -4.12
N GLN A 5 -16.25 10.20 -4.02
CA GLN A 5 -16.36 11.31 -3.08
C GLN A 5 -17.55 12.21 -3.41
N TYR A 6 -17.87 12.40 -4.68
CA TYR A 6 -19.06 13.14 -5.10
C TYR A 6 -20.35 12.51 -4.59
N PHE A 7 -20.49 11.18 -4.69
CA PHE A 7 -21.72 10.48 -4.29
C PHE A 7 -21.80 10.18 -2.78
N ASN A 8 -20.67 9.94 -2.11
CA ASN A 8 -20.64 9.48 -0.71
C ASN A 8 -20.23 10.59 0.27
N HIS A 9 -19.82 11.77 -0.22
CA HIS A 9 -19.36 12.92 0.58
C HIS A 9 -18.20 12.63 1.53
N VAL A 10 -17.52 11.50 1.35
CA VAL A 10 -16.32 11.10 2.08
C VAL A 10 -15.20 10.71 1.09
N PRO A 11 -13.93 11.02 1.37
CA PRO A 11 -12.83 10.62 0.50
C PRO A 11 -12.69 9.09 0.46
N PHE A 12 -12.54 8.55 -0.75
CA PHE A 12 -12.46 7.09 -0.97
C PHE A 12 -11.38 6.40 -0.12
N MET A 13 -10.18 7.00 -0.04
CA MET A 13 -9.06 6.40 0.70
C MET A 13 -9.33 6.33 2.20
N GLU A 14 -9.90 7.39 2.77
CA GLU A 14 -10.23 7.44 4.19
C GLU A 14 -11.33 6.46 4.55
N ASP A 15 -12.38 6.39 3.73
CA ASP A 15 -13.52 5.49 3.95
C ASP A 15 -13.11 4.02 3.81
N MET A 16 -12.29 3.71 2.80
CA MET A 16 -11.68 2.39 2.64
C MET A 16 -10.82 2.04 3.85
N ALA A 17 -9.92 2.93 4.27
CA ALA A 17 -9.04 2.68 5.43
C ALA A 17 -9.84 2.52 6.73
N TYR A 18 -10.90 3.30 6.94
CA TYR A 18 -11.80 3.17 8.08
C TYR A 18 -12.44 1.78 8.14
N SER A 19 -13.00 1.33 7.02
CA SER A 19 -13.63 0.01 6.91
C SER A 19 -12.63 -1.12 7.14
N LEU A 20 -11.43 -1.02 6.55
CA LEU A 20 -10.39 -2.04 6.64
C LEU A 20 -9.68 -2.07 8.01
N ARG A 21 -9.64 -0.95 8.76
CA ARG A 21 -9.15 -0.95 10.15
C ARG A 21 -9.94 -1.90 11.04
N GLY A 22 -11.26 -1.96 10.87
CA GLY A 22 -12.12 -2.89 11.62
C GLY A 22 -11.78 -4.37 11.38
N LEU A 23 -11.09 -4.68 10.28
CA LEU A 23 -10.64 -6.03 9.92
C LEU A 23 -9.16 -6.27 10.27
N GLY A 24 -8.47 -5.30 10.87
CA GLY A 24 -7.03 -5.39 11.15
C GLY A 24 -6.16 -5.38 9.89
N LEU A 25 -6.63 -4.79 8.79
CA LEU A 25 -5.93 -4.73 7.50
C LEU A 25 -5.19 -3.40 7.27
N VAL A 26 -5.21 -2.51 8.26
CA VAL A 26 -4.56 -1.19 8.19
C VAL A 26 -3.64 -1.02 9.37
N HIS A 27 -2.40 -0.59 9.11
CA HIS A 27 -1.40 -0.23 10.11
C HIS A 27 -1.01 1.22 9.92
N ASP A 28 -1.15 2.01 10.98
CA ASP A 28 -0.88 3.44 10.97
C ASP A 28 0.57 3.70 11.39
N MET A 29 1.27 4.55 10.64
CA MET A 29 2.66 4.93 10.89
C MET A 29 2.84 6.42 10.58
N ASP A 30 2.86 7.24 11.63
CA ASP A 30 2.81 8.69 11.53
C ASP A 30 1.64 9.17 10.65
N THR A 31 1.92 9.90 9.56
CA THR A 31 0.89 10.33 8.59
C THR A 31 0.59 9.30 7.50
N ALA A 32 1.31 8.18 7.48
CA ALA A 32 1.16 7.12 6.49
C ALA A 32 0.28 5.97 7.01
N HIS A 33 -0.49 5.40 6.09
CA HIS A 33 -1.44 4.33 6.36
C HIS A 33 -1.15 3.16 5.43
N ILE A 34 -0.69 2.05 5.99
CA ILE A 34 -0.31 0.82 5.28
C ILE A 34 -1.52 -0.10 5.24
N ILE A 35 -2.02 -0.39 4.05
CA ILE A 35 -3.21 -1.20 3.80
C ILE A 35 -2.80 -2.50 3.11
N PHE A 36 -3.19 -3.62 3.73
CA PHE A 36 -3.18 -4.95 3.10
C PHE A 36 -4.49 -5.13 2.33
N ASN A 37 -4.45 -4.93 1.02
CA ASN A 37 -5.66 -4.86 0.20
C ASN A 37 -6.33 -6.24 0.05
N PRO A 38 -7.55 -6.47 0.55
CA PRO A 38 -8.20 -7.78 0.46
C PRO A 38 -8.56 -8.18 -0.97
N THR A 39 -8.68 -7.21 -1.89
CA THR A 39 -8.89 -7.44 -3.32
C THR A 39 -7.60 -7.22 -4.11
N ALA A 40 -6.50 -7.79 -3.61
CA ALA A 40 -5.20 -7.73 -4.25
C ALA A 40 -5.25 -8.25 -5.70
N VAL A 41 -4.52 -7.59 -6.60
CA VAL A 41 -4.40 -8.05 -8.01
C VAL A 41 -3.07 -8.76 -8.29
N LYS A 42 -2.18 -8.79 -7.30
CA LYS A 42 -0.89 -9.50 -7.32
C LYS A 42 -0.55 -9.97 -5.91
N GLU A 43 0.42 -10.89 -5.81
CA GLU A 43 0.90 -11.44 -4.55
C GLU A 43 1.33 -10.34 -3.58
N ARG A 44 0.94 -10.51 -2.31
CA ARG A 44 1.30 -9.62 -1.19
C ARG A 44 1.09 -8.14 -1.49
N GLU A 45 0.07 -7.78 -2.24
CA GLU A 45 -0.19 -6.36 -2.53
C GLU A 45 -0.37 -5.53 -1.26
N VAL A 46 0.40 -4.45 -1.18
CA VAL A 46 0.30 -3.44 -0.12
C VAL A 46 0.12 -2.07 -0.75
N MET A 47 -0.83 -1.31 -0.22
CA MET A 47 -1.07 0.09 -0.58
C MET A 47 -0.69 0.97 0.60
N ILE A 48 0.02 2.06 0.38
CA ILE A 48 0.45 2.98 1.43
C ILE A 48 0.05 4.38 0.99
N TYR A 49 -0.81 5.06 1.74
CA TYR A 49 -1.19 6.42 1.43
C TYR A 49 -0.91 7.36 2.59
N SER A 50 -0.78 8.66 2.31
CA SER A 50 -0.67 9.69 3.34
C SER A 50 -1.87 10.63 3.31
N ASN A 51 -2.27 11.14 4.47
CA ASN A 51 -3.33 12.15 4.62
C ASN A 51 -2.91 13.56 4.13
N ASP A 52 -1.65 13.72 3.70
CA ASP A 52 -1.12 14.95 3.10
C ASP A 52 -1.66 15.17 1.67
N THR A 53 -2.94 15.48 1.53
CA THR A 53 -3.62 15.65 0.24
C THR A 53 -3.03 16.79 -0.60
N GLY A 54 -3.01 16.60 -1.92
CA GLY A 54 -2.56 17.59 -2.90
C GLY A 54 -1.04 17.85 -2.92
N LYS A 55 -0.29 17.21 -2.02
CA LYS A 55 1.16 17.33 -1.88
C LYS A 55 1.88 16.19 -2.61
N LEU A 56 3.20 16.29 -2.68
CA LEU A 56 4.07 15.20 -3.14
C LEU A 56 4.29 14.19 -2.00
N PRO A 57 4.68 12.94 -2.29
CA PRO A 57 5.05 11.96 -1.27
C PRO A 57 6.09 12.52 -0.29
N ASN A 58 5.90 12.24 1.00
CA ASN A 58 6.72 12.75 2.11
C ASN A 58 7.65 11.64 2.68
N GLY A 59 8.43 11.99 3.71
CA GLY A 59 9.33 11.06 4.39
C GLY A 59 8.61 9.90 5.07
N ASP A 60 7.42 10.14 5.62
CA ASP A 60 6.62 9.12 6.32
C ASP A 60 6.18 8.00 5.36
N LEU A 61 5.77 8.36 4.14
CA LEU A 61 5.48 7.39 3.07
C LEU A 61 6.69 6.52 2.74
N SER A 62 7.87 7.11 2.62
CA SER A 62 9.11 6.37 2.38
C SER A 62 9.48 5.46 3.56
N HIS A 63 9.27 5.92 4.80
CA HIS A 63 9.53 5.12 5.99
C HIS A 63 8.59 3.91 6.07
N ALA A 64 7.29 4.12 5.85
CA ALA A 64 6.29 3.06 5.78
C ALA A 64 6.62 2.03 4.69
N ALA A 65 7.00 2.48 3.49
CA ALA A 65 7.43 1.60 2.41
C ALA A 65 8.68 0.79 2.80
N PHE A 66 9.66 1.43 3.44
CA PHE A 66 10.85 0.74 3.94
C PHE A 66 10.52 -0.34 4.99
N SER A 67 9.60 -0.07 5.92
CA SER A 67 9.14 -1.08 6.89
C SER A 67 8.51 -2.29 6.20
N VAL A 68 7.74 -2.10 5.14
CA VAL A 68 7.17 -3.19 4.34
C VAL A 68 8.27 -3.98 3.64
N ILE A 69 9.26 -3.32 3.02
CA ILE A 69 10.40 -3.97 2.35
C ILE A 69 11.23 -4.79 3.34
N GLU A 70 11.53 -4.25 4.51
CA GLU A 70 12.30 -4.97 5.55
C GLU A 70 11.54 -6.19 6.07
N TRP A 71 10.22 -6.08 6.24
CA TRP A 71 9.39 -7.22 6.60
C TRP A 71 9.36 -8.28 5.48
N TRP A 72 9.15 -7.87 4.24
CA TRP A 72 9.21 -8.73 3.06
C TRP A 72 10.53 -9.49 2.95
N ARG A 73 11.65 -8.82 3.19
CA ARG A 73 12.98 -9.44 3.23
C ARG A 73 13.05 -10.54 4.30
N ARG A 74 12.41 -10.37 5.45
CA ARG A 74 12.39 -11.37 6.55
C ARG A 74 11.52 -12.58 6.23
N ILE A 75 10.47 -12.41 5.43
CA ILE A 75 9.58 -13.51 5.01
C ILE A 75 9.99 -14.12 3.66
N GLY A 76 11.16 -13.73 3.12
CA GLY A 76 11.77 -14.36 1.94
C GLY A 76 11.32 -13.80 0.59
N VAL A 77 10.69 -12.63 0.55
CA VAL A 77 10.46 -11.92 -0.72
C VAL A 77 11.80 -11.40 -1.23
N THR A 78 12.11 -11.72 -2.49
CA THR A 78 13.41 -11.37 -3.11
C THR A 78 13.28 -10.28 -4.16
N SER A 79 12.14 -10.17 -4.85
CA SER A 79 11.90 -9.10 -5.81
C SER A 79 10.48 -8.54 -5.68
N PHE A 80 10.33 -7.24 -5.95
CA PHE A 80 9.06 -6.54 -5.83
C PHE A 80 8.96 -5.43 -6.87
N ASP A 81 7.73 -5.07 -7.22
CA ASP A 81 7.44 -3.89 -8.01
C ASP A 81 6.80 -2.83 -7.11
N MET A 82 7.14 -1.56 -7.35
CA MET A 82 6.57 -0.41 -6.65
C MET A 82 6.19 0.69 -7.62
N VAL A 83 5.00 1.24 -7.43
CA VAL A 83 4.50 2.41 -8.17
C VAL A 83 4.16 3.51 -7.17
N VAL A 84 4.51 4.75 -7.54
CA VAL A 84 4.14 5.95 -6.79
C VAL A 84 3.13 6.74 -7.61
N TYR A 85 1.94 6.92 -7.04
CA TYR A 85 0.91 7.79 -7.57
C TYR A 85 0.97 9.13 -6.85
N MET A 86 1.08 10.20 -7.62
CA MET A 86 1.17 11.57 -7.13
C MET A 86 0.43 12.51 -8.09
N PRO A 87 0.07 13.72 -7.63
CA PRO A 87 -0.47 14.74 -8.52
C PRO A 87 0.49 15.05 -9.68
N PRO A 88 0.00 15.52 -10.84
CA PRO A 88 0.86 15.98 -11.93
C PRO A 88 1.86 17.06 -11.47
N LEU A 89 3.08 17.03 -12.02
CA LEU A 89 4.16 17.97 -11.70
C LEU A 89 4.00 19.35 -12.38
N GLY A 90 3.06 19.49 -13.32
CA GLY A 90 2.82 20.70 -14.10
C GLY A 90 1.74 21.63 -13.51
N PRO A 91 1.32 22.66 -14.27
CA PRO A 91 0.21 23.55 -13.87
C PRO A 91 -1.01 22.72 -13.48
N LYS A 92 -1.49 22.90 -12.26
CA LYS A 92 -2.58 22.12 -11.70
C LYS A 92 -3.89 22.84 -12.04
N ASP A 93 -4.85 22.11 -12.60
CA ASP A 93 -6.24 22.45 -12.32
C ASP A 93 -6.47 22.10 -10.85
N GLU A 94 -6.35 23.11 -9.99
CA GLU A 94 -6.43 22.95 -8.54
C GLU A 94 -7.74 22.29 -8.13
N SER A 95 -8.80 22.40 -8.93
CA SER A 95 -10.12 21.85 -8.62
C SER A 95 -10.16 20.32 -8.48
N TYR A 96 -9.27 19.58 -9.15
CA TYR A 96 -9.28 18.10 -9.11
C TYR A 96 -8.15 17.48 -8.29
N TRP A 97 -6.97 18.11 -8.25
CA TRP A 97 -5.77 17.48 -7.68
C TRP A 97 -5.49 17.86 -6.23
N HIS A 98 -6.17 18.88 -5.68
CA HIS A 98 -6.00 19.30 -4.28
C HIS A 98 -6.37 18.21 -3.26
N ASN A 99 -7.31 17.33 -3.60
CA ASN A 99 -7.76 16.23 -2.74
C ASN A 99 -7.08 14.88 -3.06
N PHE A 100 -6.06 14.87 -3.92
CA PHE A 100 -5.38 13.63 -4.24
C PHE A 100 -4.50 13.18 -3.08
N TYR A 101 -4.66 11.93 -2.63
CA TYR A 101 -3.83 11.32 -1.60
C TYR A 101 -2.59 10.70 -2.26
N PRO A 102 -1.36 11.14 -1.94
CA PRO A 102 -0.15 10.47 -2.39
C PRO A 102 -0.17 9.01 -1.96
N LEU A 103 0.09 8.11 -2.91
CA LEU A 103 -0.09 6.67 -2.73
C LEU A 103 1.11 5.93 -3.30
N MET A 104 1.63 4.96 -2.56
CA MET A 104 2.53 3.93 -3.06
C MET A 104 1.76 2.61 -3.13
N ARG A 105 1.95 1.86 -4.21
CA ARG A 105 1.44 0.49 -4.33
C ARG A 105 2.62 -0.41 -4.59
N MET A 106 2.71 -1.47 -3.81
CA MET A 106 3.81 -2.41 -3.83
C MET A 106 3.26 -3.82 -3.98
N VAL A 107 3.93 -4.67 -4.75
CA VAL A 107 3.54 -6.07 -4.95
C VAL A 107 4.77 -6.97 -4.95
N ASP A 108 4.60 -8.20 -4.48
CA ASP A 108 5.62 -9.24 -4.61
C ASP A 108 5.66 -9.73 -6.06
N ARG A 109 6.83 -9.57 -6.68
CA ARG A 109 7.09 -9.95 -8.08
C ARG A 109 7.57 -11.41 -8.17
N GLY A 110 7.80 -12.09 -7.06
CA GLY A 110 8.30 -13.46 -7.02
C GLY A 110 9.81 -13.56 -7.22
N SER A 111 10.26 -14.64 -7.86
CA SER A 111 11.70 -14.90 -8.06
C SER A 111 12.27 -14.08 -9.21
N GLU A 112 13.44 -13.45 -9.00
CA GLU A 112 14.15 -12.67 -10.02
C GLU A 112 14.41 -13.43 -11.33
N GLY A 113 14.59 -14.75 -11.25
CA GLY A 113 14.84 -15.61 -12.41
C GLY A 113 13.60 -16.09 -13.15
N ALA A 114 12.40 -15.83 -12.61
CA ALA A 114 11.16 -16.39 -13.11
C ALA A 114 10.46 -15.44 -14.10
N LYS A 115 10.46 -15.83 -15.38
CA LYS A 115 9.84 -15.04 -16.47
C LYS A 115 8.30 -14.97 -16.42
N THR A 116 7.67 -15.83 -15.63
CA THR A 116 6.21 -15.93 -15.52
C THR A 116 5.65 -15.14 -14.34
N SER A 117 6.51 -14.47 -13.58
CA SER A 117 6.12 -13.79 -12.33
C SER A 117 5.73 -12.33 -12.55
N ASP A 118 6.07 -11.79 -13.72
CA ASP A 118 5.67 -10.46 -14.17
C ASP A 118 4.15 -10.34 -14.36
N PHE A 119 3.64 -9.12 -14.50
CA PHE A 119 2.29 -8.89 -14.99
C PHE A 119 2.15 -9.47 -16.40
N GLY A 120 1.27 -10.46 -16.54
CA GLY A 120 1.13 -11.22 -17.78
C GLY A 120 -0.33 -11.47 -18.14
N THR A 121 -0.54 -12.54 -18.91
CA THR A 121 -1.85 -12.84 -19.50
C THR A 121 -2.96 -13.01 -18.46
N MET A 122 -2.65 -13.58 -17.31
CA MET A 122 -3.65 -13.84 -16.27
C MET A 122 -4.17 -12.54 -15.65
N GLU A 123 -3.28 -11.60 -15.35
CA GLU A 123 -3.66 -10.31 -14.78
C GLU A 123 -4.32 -9.38 -15.80
N VAL A 124 -3.93 -9.47 -17.07
CA VAL A 124 -4.44 -8.58 -18.13
C VAL A 124 -5.74 -9.08 -18.77
N TYR A 125 -5.86 -10.39 -19.02
CA TYR A 125 -6.94 -10.94 -19.85
C TYR A 125 -7.91 -11.87 -19.10
N VAL A 126 -7.63 -12.24 -17.85
CA VAL A 126 -8.47 -13.17 -17.10
C VAL A 126 -8.88 -12.57 -15.76
N SER A 127 -8.29 -13.05 -14.68
CA SER A 127 -8.51 -12.63 -13.30
C SER A 127 -7.19 -12.78 -12.58
N PRO A 128 -6.84 -11.84 -11.69
CA PRO A 128 -5.72 -12.00 -10.77
C PRO A 128 -5.79 -13.33 -10.02
N VAL A 129 -4.64 -14.01 -9.95
CA VAL A 129 -4.45 -15.16 -9.05
C VAL A 129 -3.56 -14.68 -7.92
N VAL A 130 -4.14 -14.59 -6.72
CA VAL A 130 -3.42 -14.21 -5.50
C VAL A 130 -3.58 -15.34 -4.49
N ALA A 131 -2.48 -16.02 -4.20
CA ALA A 131 -2.40 -17.11 -3.23
C ALA A 131 -2.16 -16.59 -1.80
N SER A 132 -1.58 -15.40 -1.64
CA SER A 132 -1.34 -14.80 -0.33
C SER A 132 -2.64 -14.40 0.39
N ASP A 133 -2.84 -14.93 1.59
CA ASP A 133 -3.90 -14.46 2.51
C ASP A 133 -3.49 -13.12 3.15
N GLN A 134 -4.18 -12.05 2.75
CA GLN A 134 -3.89 -10.69 3.16
C GLN A 134 -4.21 -10.40 4.64
N LEU A 135 -5.19 -11.08 5.23
CA LEU A 135 -5.47 -10.94 6.67
C LEU A 135 -4.31 -11.54 7.47
N LYS A 136 -3.84 -12.71 7.05
CA LYS A 136 -2.68 -13.34 7.69
C LYS A 136 -1.41 -12.52 7.50
N GLN A 137 -1.17 -11.99 6.30
CA GLN A 137 -0.04 -11.09 6.03
C GLN A 137 -0.08 -9.87 6.96
N SER A 138 -1.23 -9.19 7.03
CA SER A 138 -1.43 -8.02 7.89
C SER A 138 -1.15 -8.32 9.36
N ALA A 139 -1.67 -9.43 9.89
CA ALA A 139 -1.45 -9.82 11.28
C ALA A 139 0.03 -10.08 11.58
N MET A 140 0.75 -10.77 10.68
CA MET A 140 2.19 -11.01 10.84
C MET A 140 3.01 -9.72 10.74
N PHE A 141 2.59 -8.78 9.89
CA PHE A 141 3.24 -7.47 9.80
C PHE A 141 3.03 -6.64 11.07
N GLY A 142 1.83 -6.65 11.66
CA GLY A 142 1.57 -5.99 12.94
C GLY A 142 2.49 -6.51 14.06
N GLN A 143 2.65 -7.84 14.16
CA GLN A 143 3.59 -8.46 15.11
C GLN A 143 5.05 -8.02 14.86
N TYR A 144 5.43 -7.88 13.59
CA TYR A 144 6.74 -7.36 13.21
C TYR A 144 6.94 -5.92 13.70
N LEU A 145 5.97 -5.03 13.48
CA LEU A 145 6.05 -3.63 13.93
C LEU A 145 6.15 -3.52 15.46
N GLU A 146 5.38 -4.31 16.20
CA GLU A 146 5.48 -4.35 17.66
C GLU A 146 6.88 -4.82 18.13
N SER A 147 7.47 -5.79 17.43
CA SER A 147 8.80 -6.31 17.76
C SER A 147 9.90 -5.28 17.53
N THR A 148 9.82 -4.49 16.46
CA THR A 148 10.82 -3.46 16.14
C THR A 148 10.72 -2.26 17.08
N GLN A 149 9.51 -1.86 17.47
CA GLN A 149 9.29 -0.81 18.47
C GLN A 149 9.87 -1.20 19.84
N LYS A 150 9.65 -2.44 20.29
CA LYS A 150 10.22 -2.94 21.55
C LYS A 150 11.75 -2.95 21.53
N LEU A 151 12.36 -3.31 20.40
CA LEU A 151 13.81 -3.27 20.23
C LEU A 151 14.34 -1.84 20.26
N ALA A 152 13.66 -0.89 19.61
CA ALA A 152 14.05 0.51 19.62
C ALA A 152 13.95 1.16 21.01
N ALA A 153 12.95 0.77 21.82
CA ALA A 153 12.78 1.27 23.18
C ALA A 153 13.79 0.69 24.19
N ALA A 154 14.48 -0.40 23.84
CA ALA A 154 15.46 -1.08 24.70
C ALA A 154 16.92 -0.68 24.39
N ALA A 155 17.15 0.11 23.35
CA ALA A 155 18.46 0.62 22.92
C ALA A 155 18.70 2.04 23.45
#